data_AF-A0A0Q6SPL0-F1
#
_entry.id   AF-A0A0Q6SPL0-F1
#
_cell.length_a   1.000
_cell.length_b   1.000
_cell.length_c   1.000
_cell.angle_alpha   90.00
_cell.angle_beta   90.00
_cell.angle_gamma   90.00
#
_symmetry.space_group_name_H-M   'P 1'
#
loop_
_entity.id
_entity.type
_entity.pdbx_description
1 polymer ?
#
loop_
_entity_poly.entity_id
_entity_poly.type
_entity_poly.pdbx_seq_one_letter_code
_entity_poly.pdbx_strand_id
1 'polypeptide(L)'
;MQTDAATTRLPAAGSAARANSHKGLAAGAMLASAVVLVPIAAIVWLAVSGGSSDWPHLISNVIPRASARTLALVAMTGTVTCIVGILTAWLVASCDFPGRRLFSAGLVLPLAIPAYLSAYAFGELFTFTGPIQSLVRFLFGFKTSRDYWFPDIRSLGGAVLVLSSVLYPYIYLACRSMFLMQGRATADVARTLGASPFKVFLKIQIPMARPAIMVGLTLVAMETLNDIGAVEFLGVQTLTFSIFDTWLNRGSLAGAAQIALIMLVFVVLLMMVERAARRRQRFSSQKTTSAVHDAVRLKLTGWRKWAASMACALPILLGFAVPFLVLGDYALKRLHQLFEPRLLKALFNSILVSATAAALTVVLGFVLAYAARSSRSRLITIAGRLSSIGYGVPGTVLAIGVLFPLAGFDNGLDAFLRKHAGISTGLLLSGTGFAIVYACTVRFLTMAEGSIEAGFHKLSPHLDMAARTLGRNSSQTLWSVLVPMMRPAVLSAALLVFIESMKELSATIMLRPFNFNTLATLVYEQASRAKVEDASVAAMIIVLAGMIPVIFVSRSLDRGQ
;
A
#
# COMPACT_ATOMS: atom_id res chain seq x y z
N MET A 1 -35.10 -16.66 -66.04
CA MET A 1 -35.33 -17.89 -65.26
C MET A 1 -34.47 -17.76 -64.01
N GLN A 2 -35.08 -17.33 -62.91
CA GLN A 2 -34.43 -17.03 -61.63
C GLN A 2 -34.00 -18.34 -60.95
N THR A 3 -32.77 -18.37 -60.45
CA THR A 3 -32.24 -19.43 -59.60
C THR A 3 -32.48 -19.09 -58.13
N ASP A 4 -33.34 -19.88 -57.48
CA ASP A 4 -33.54 -19.88 -56.03
C ASP A 4 -32.28 -20.39 -55.32
N ALA A 5 -31.54 -19.49 -54.67
CA ALA A 5 -30.54 -19.84 -53.66
C ALA A 5 -31.17 -19.67 -52.28
N ALA A 6 -31.64 -20.78 -51.71
CA ALA A 6 -32.16 -20.86 -50.36
C ALA A 6 -31.10 -20.39 -49.35
N THR A 7 -31.34 -19.23 -48.75
CA THR A 7 -30.57 -18.72 -47.61
C THR A 7 -31.02 -19.44 -46.34
N THR A 8 -30.37 -20.56 -46.02
CA THR A 8 -30.45 -21.19 -44.69
C THR A 8 -29.93 -20.19 -43.64
N ARG A 9 -30.85 -19.49 -42.97
CA ARG A 9 -30.56 -18.70 -41.76
C ARG A 9 -30.11 -19.65 -40.66
N LEU A 10 -28.82 -19.62 -40.33
CA LEU A 10 -28.29 -20.28 -39.14
C LEU A 10 -29.05 -19.77 -37.88
N PRO A 11 -29.49 -20.66 -36.97
CA PRO A 11 -30.27 -20.25 -35.81
C PRO A 11 -29.45 -19.37 -34.86
N ALA A 12 -30.09 -18.31 -34.35
CA ALA A 12 -29.55 -17.29 -33.44
C ALA A 12 -29.21 -17.79 -32.02
N ALA A 13 -28.74 -19.03 -31.87
CA ALA A 13 -28.42 -19.66 -30.59
C ALA A 13 -27.25 -18.98 -29.84
N GLY A 14 -26.43 -18.18 -30.53
CA GLY A 14 -25.30 -17.44 -29.93
C GLY A 14 -25.67 -16.12 -29.23
N SER A 15 -26.87 -15.58 -29.42
CA SER A 15 -27.27 -14.25 -28.90
C SER A 15 -27.63 -14.29 -27.40
N ALA A 16 -28.46 -15.26 -26.98
CA ALA A 16 -28.91 -15.39 -25.60
C ALA A 16 -27.77 -15.79 -24.64
N ALA A 17 -26.87 -16.67 -25.08
CA ALA A 17 -25.67 -17.06 -24.31
C ALA A 17 -24.70 -15.88 -24.13
N ARG A 18 -24.59 -14.98 -25.13
CA ARG A 18 -23.85 -13.71 -25.03
C ARG A 18 -24.44 -12.82 -23.94
N ALA A 19 -25.75 -12.60 -23.96
CA ALA A 19 -26.42 -11.72 -23.01
C ALA A 19 -26.29 -12.22 -21.55
N ASN A 20 -26.44 -13.54 -21.31
CA ASN A 20 -26.38 -14.09 -19.96
C ASN A 20 -24.95 -14.14 -19.38
N SER A 21 -23.93 -14.43 -20.19
CA SER A 21 -22.53 -14.39 -19.74
C SER A 21 -22.09 -12.96 -19.35
N HIS A 22 -22.57 -11.94 -20.05
CA HIS A 22 -22.31 -10.54 -19.71
C HIS A 22 -23.06 -10.08 -18.45
N LYS A 23 -24.28 -10.57 -18.22
CA LYS A 23 -25.05 -10.27 -17.00
C LYS A 23 -24.41 -10.85 -15.74
N GLY A 24 -23.95 -12.11 -15.78
CA GLY A 24 -23.28 -12.76 -14.64
C GLY A 24 -21.97 -12.06 -14.24
N LEU A 25 -21.15 -11.66 -15.22
CA LEU A 25 -19.93 -10.89 -14.96
C LEU A 25 -20.21 -9.49 -14.41
N ALA A 26 -21.24 -8.82 -14.92
CA ALA A 26 -21.67 -7.53 -14.40
C ALA A 26 -22.16 -7.65 -12.96
N ALA A 27 -22.95 -8.69 -12.64
CA ALA A 27 -23.41 -8.96 -11.28
C ALA A 27 -22.23 -9.24 -10.34
N GLY A 28 -21.26 -10.06 -10.76
CA GLY A 28 -20.06 -10.33 -9.97
C GLY A 28 -19.21 -9.08 -9.71
N ALA A 29 -19.02 -8.24 -10.73
CA ALA A 29 -18.31 -6.96 -10.57
C ALA A 29 -19.05 -6.00 -9.63
N MET A 30 -20.38 -5.90 -9.77
CA MET A 30 -21.20 -5.06 -8.89
C MET A 30 -21.19 -5.55 -7.44
N LEU A 31 -21.21 -6.88 -7.22
CA LEU A 31 -21.10 -7.46 -5.89
C LEU A 31 -19.73 -7.18 -5.27
N ALA A 32 -18.65 -7.34 -6.03
CA ALA A 32 -17.30 -7.00 -5.57
C ALA A 32 -17.19 -5.51 -5.20
N SER A 33 -17.80 -4.61 -5.98
CA SER A 33 -17.85 -3.19 -5.63
C SER A 33 -18.73 -2.89 -4.43
N ALA A 34 -19.86 -3.59 -4.27
CA ALA A 34 -20.73 -3.43 -3.11
C ALA A 34 -20.00 -3.79 -1.81
N VAL A 35 -19.21 -4.86 -1.82
CA VAL A 35 -18.35 -5.27 -0.69
C VAL A 35 -17.39 -4.15 -0.27
N VAL A 36 -16.86 -3.35 -1.20
CA VAL A 36 -16.00 -2.19 -0.91
C VAL A 36 -16.76 -0.97 -0.42
N LEU A 37 -18.00 -0.78 -0.88
CA LEU A 37 -18.79 0.42 -0.58
C LEU A 37 -19.52 0.35 0.76
N VAL A 38 -19.83 -0.86 1.26
CA VAL A 38 -20.52 -1.05 2.55
C VAL A 38 -19.84 -0.30 3.70
N PRO A 39 -18.52 -0.38 3.90
CA PRO A 39 -17.86 0.34 5.00
C PRO A 39 -17.93 1.85 4.85
N ILE A 40 -17.83 2.35 3.62
CA ILE A 40 -17.91 3.78 3.33
C ILE A 40 -19.32 4.30 3.61
N ALA A 41 -20.34 3.57 3.16
CA ALA A 41 -21.74 3.91 3.42
C ALA A 41 -22.06 3.88 4.92
N ALA A 42 -21.52 2.90 5.65
CA ALA A 42 -21.69 2.79 7.10
C ALA A 42 -21.09 4.00 7.85
N ILE A 43 -19.94 4.51 7.44
CA ILE A 43 -19.32 5.70 8.05
C ILE A 43 -20.16 6.94 7.79
N VAL A 44 -20.63 7.13 6.55
CA VAL A 44 -21.51 8.26 6.22
C VAL A 44 -22.78 8.20 7.06
N TRP A 45 -23.40 7.02 7.17
CA TRP A 45 -24.57 6.81 8.00
C TRP A 45 -24.30 7.16 9.47
N LEU A 46 -23.24 6.58 10.05
CA LEU A 46 -22.89 6.75 11.45
C LEU A 46 -22.52 8.20 11.80
N ALA A 47 -21.82 8.89 10.92
CA ALA A 47 -21.45 10.30 11.10
C ALA A 47 -22.68 11.22 11.11
N VAL A 48 -23.69 10.92 10.28
CA VAL A 48 -24.94 11.69 10.18
C VAL A 48 -25.91 11.33 11.31
N SER A 49 -26.01 10.05 11.68
CA SER A 49 -26.92 9.58 12.73
C SER A 49 -26.41 9.85 14.16
N GLY A 50 -25.11 10.11 14.31
CA GLY A 50 -24.41 10.24 15.60
C GLY A 50 -24.76 11.46 16.46
N GLY A 51 -25.74 12.28 16.07
CA GLY A 51 -26.15 13.47 16.81
C GLY A 51 -25.23 14.67 16.65
N SER A 52 -25.69 15.83 17.13
CA SER A 52 -24.97 17.11 17.00
C SER A 52 -24.06 17.47 18.17
N SER A 53 -24.02 16.66 19.23
CA SER A 53 -23.33 16.97 20.49
C SER A 53 -21.81 17.00 20.37
N ASP A 54 -21.23 16.17 19.51
CA ASP A 54 -19.77 16.08 19.34
C ASP A 54 -19.21 17.19 18.45
N TRP A 55 -20.01 17.69 17.50
CA TRP A 55 -19.58 18.68 16.50
C TRP A 55 -18.96 19.97 17.08
N PRO A 56 -19.56 20.62 18.10
CA PRO A 56 -18.97 21.83 18.69
C PRO A 56 -17.55 21.59 19.23
N HIS A 57 -17.34 20.48 19.93
CA HIS A 57 -16.02 20.12 20.47
C HIS A 57 -15.05 19.75 19.35
N LEU A 58 -15.48 18.94 18.37
CA LEU A 58 -14.64 18.51 17.27
C LEU A 58 -14.17 19.67 16.39
N ILE A 59 -15.07 20.58 16.03
CA ILE A 59 -14.74 21.74 15.17
C ILE A 59 -13.83 22.72 15.90
N SER A 60 -14.01 22.91 17.21
CA SER A 60 -13.21 23.88 17.97
C SER A 60 -11.84 23.34 18.38
N ASN A 61 -11.72 22.04 18.72
CA ASN A 61 -10.53 21.52 19.41
C ASN A 61 -9.76 20.44 18.63
N VAL A 62 -10.42 19.64 17.79
CA VAL A 62 -9.83 18.43 17.21
C VAL A 62 -9.54 18.63 15.72
N ILE A 63 -10.56 18.88 14.92
CA ILE A 63 -10.50 18.88 13.45
C ILE A 63 -9.47 19.88 12.91
N PRO A 64 -9.43 21.16 13.32
CA PRO A 64 -8.48 22.11 12.75
C PRO A 64 -7.02 21.72 13.05
N ARG A 65 -6.74 21.31 14.28
CA ARG A 65 -5.39 20.91 14.72
C ARG A 65 -4.95 19.62 14.02
N ALA A 66 -5.80 18.59 14.04
CA ALA A 66 -5.52 17.31 13.42
C ALA A 66 -5.36 17.43 11.90
N SER A 67 -6.21 18.22 11.23
CA SER A 67 -6.10 18.49 9.79
C SER A 67 -4.80 19.22 9.48
N ALA A 68 -4.47 20.30 10.19
CA ALA A 68 -3.23 21.05 9.98
C ALA A 68 -1.98 20.17 10.16
N ARG A 69 -1.95 19.35 11.22
CA ARG A 69 -0.84 18.41 11.47
C ARG A 69 -0.75 17.33 10.38
N THR A 70 -1.89 16.84 9.90
CA THR A 70 -1.95 15.86 8.82
C THR A 70 -1.44 16.44 7.51
N LEU A 71 -1.91 17.63 7.11
CA LEU A 71 -1.40 18.31 5.91
C LEU A 71 0.10 18.59 6.02
N ALA A 72 0.56 19.09 7.18
CA ALA A 72 1.97 19.36 7.40
C ALA A 72 2.83 18.09 7.27
N LEU A 73 2.40 16.99 7.88
CA LEU A 73 3.09 15.71 7.80
C LEU A 73 3.14 15.19 6.35
N VAL A 74 2.02 15.19 5.63
CA VAL A 74 1.94 14.74 4.23
C VAL A 74 2.80 15.62 3.33
N ALA A 75 2.74 16.94 3.47
CA ALA A 75 3.49 17.88 2.65
C ALA A 75 5.01 17.74 2.87
N MET A 76 5.46 17.67 4.13
CA MET A 76 6.88 17.56 4.46
C MET A 76 7.44 16.19 4.08
N THR A 77 6.74 15.11 4.42
CA THR A 77 7.14 13.74 4.03
C THR A 77 7.16 13.59 2.52
N GLY A 78 6.13 14.10 1.83
CA GLY A 78 6.08 14.14 0.37
C GLY A 78 7.24 14.91 -0.26
N THR A 79 7.64 16.03 0.34
CA THR A 79 8.78 16.84 -0.15
C THR A 79 10.10 16.08 0.00
N VAL A 80 10.39 15.55 1.18
CA VAL A 80 11.66 14.84 1.46
C VAL A 80 11.76 13.56 0.63
N THR A 81 10.70 12.75 0.58
CA THR A 81 10.66 11.54 -0.27
C THR A 81 10.81 11.88 -1.75
N CYS A 82 10.24 12.99 -2.22
CA CYS A 82 10.36 13.42 -3.61
C CYS A 82 11.80 13.79 -3.97
N ILE A 83 12.46 14.58 -3.12
CA ILE A 83 13.86 14.96 -3.30
C ILE A 83 14.75 13.70 -3.32
N VAL A 84 14.64 12.85 -2.30
CA VAL A 84 15.47 11.64 -2.15
C VAL A 84 15.19 10.64 -3.29
N GLY A 85 13.92 10.39 -3.59
CA GLY A 85 13.50 9.44 -4.62
C GLY A 85 13.92 9.85 -6.03
N ILE A 86 13.73 11.13 -6.40
CA ILE A 86 14.16 11.64 -7.71
C ILE A 86 15.68 11.62 -7.83
N LEU A 87 16.40 12.10 -6.81
CA LEU A 87 17.85 12.17 -6.82
C LEU A 87 18.47 10.79 -6.99
N THR A 88 18.08 9.82 -6.14
CA THR A 88 18.61 8.46 -6.19
C THR A 88 18.21 7.73 -7.49
N ALA A 89 16.99 7.94 -8.00
CA ALA A 89 16.57 7.40 -9.29
C ALA A 89 17.40 7.94 -10.44
N TRP A 90 17.67 9.25 -10.45
CA TRP A 90 18.48 9.88 -11.49
C TRP A 90 19.93 9.41 -11.45
N LEU A 91 20.55 9.35 -10.27
CA LEU A 91 21.92 8.88 -10.10
C LEU A 91 22.07 7.44 -10.63
N VAL A 92 21.20 6.53 -10.20
CA VAL A 92 21.27 5.12 -10.62
C VAL A 92 20.92 4.94 -12.11
N ALA A 93 20.04 5.76 -12.68
CA ALA A 93 19.66 5.66 -14.08
C ALA A 93 20.68 6.30 -15.04
N SER A 94 21.27 7.43 -14.67
CA SER A 94 22.04 8.29 -15.60
C SER A 94 23.55 8.29 -15.35
N CYS A 95 24.01 7.96 -14.15
CA CYS A 95 25.42 8.04 -13.75
C CYS A 95 26.05 6.65 -13.60
N ASP A 96 27.38 6.63 -13.61
CA ASP A 96 28.19 5.46 -13.28
C ASP A 96 29.15 5.80 -12.13
N PHE A 97 29.06 5.01 -11.06
CA PHE A 97 29.76 5.23 -9.79
C PHE A 97 29.90 3.91 -9.01
N PRO A 98 30.84 3.83 -8.04
CA PRO A 98 31.08 2.62 -7.26
C PRO A 98 29.82 2.11 -6.55
N GLY A 99 29.60 0.79 -6.55
CA GLY A 99 28.46 0.17 -5.85
C GLY A 99 27.09 0.41 -6.47
N ARG A 100 26.98 1.10 -7.61
CA ARG A 100 25.70 1.45 -8.23
C ARG A 100 24.73 0.29 -8.45
N ARG A 101 25.22 -0.88 -8.90
CA ARG A 101 24.35 -2.07 -9.12
C ARG A 101 23.73 -2.53 -7.79
N LEU A 102 24.54 -2.57 -6.74
CA LEU A 102 24.07 -2.88 -5.39
C LEU A 102 23.05 -1.85 -4.91
N PHE A 103 23.32 -0.55 -5.10
CA PHE A 103 22.37 0.50 -4.73
C PHE A 103 21.07 0.45 -5.55
N SER A 104 21.13 0.06 -6.82
CA SER A 104 19.93 -0.08 -7.65
C SER A 104 18.94 -1.10 -7.08
N ALA A 105 19.44 -2.19 -6.50
CA ALA A 105 18.60 -3.18 -5.81
C ALA A 105 18.29 -2.74 -4.37
N GLY A 106 19.29 -2.21 -3.66
CA GLY A 106 19.23 -1.84 -2.26
C GLY A 106 18.26 -0.69 -1.96
N LEU A 107 18.08 0.26 -2.88
CA LEU A 107 17.17 1.40 -2.71
C LEU A 107 15.69 1.01 -2.58
N VAL A 108 15.33 -0.25 -2.88
CA VAL A 108 13.99 -0.79 -2.72
C VAL A 108 13.79 -1.47 -1.36
N LEU A 109 14.88 -1.84 -0.66
CA LEU A 109 14.86 -2.55 0.63
C LEU A 109 13.99 -1.90 1.71
N PRO A 110 13.96 -0.56 1.88
CA PRO A 110 13.15 0.04 2.93
C PRO A 110 11.65 -0.29 2.85
N LEU A 111 11.10 -0.63 1.68
CA LEU A 111 9.69 -1.05 1.56
C LEU A 111 9.36 -2.34 2.33
N ALA A 112 10.37 -3.13 2.69
CA ALA A 112 10.20 -4.33 3.51
C ALA A 112 9.88 -4.01 4.98
N ILE A 113 10.23 -2.82 5.45
CA ILE A 113 10.08 -2.43 6.86
C ILE A 113 8.81 -1.56 6.99
N PRO A 114 7.80 -1.99 7.75
CA PRO A 114 6.66 -1.15 8.10
C PRO A 114 7.11 0.10 8.84
N ALA A 115 6.50 1.26 8.57
CA ALA A 115 7.01 2.51 9.11
C ALA A 115 6.88 2.61 10.64
N TYR A 116 5.87 1.97 11.25
CA TYR A 116 5.78 1.85 12.72
C TYR A 116 6.95 1.06 13.33
N LEU A 117 7.44 0.00 12.68
CA LEU A 117 8.64 -0.73 13.14
C LEU A 117 9.88 0.13 13.02
N SER A 118 9.98 0.91 11.93
CA SER A 118 11.03 1.92 11.80
C SER A 118 10.93 2.97 12.91
N ALA A 119 9.73 3.45 13.24
CA ALA A 119 9.53 4.42 14.33
C ALA A 119 10.03 3.88 15.67
N TYR A 120 9.72 2.62 16.01
CA TYR A 120 10.22 1.97 17.22
C TYR A 120 11.74 1.87 17.24
N ALA A 121 12.36 1.42 16.14
CA ALA A 121 13.82 1.32 16.06
C ALA A 121 14.52 2.69 16.16
N PHE A 122 13.98 3.72 15.53
CA PHE A 122 14.49 5.09 15.67
C PHE A 122 14.28 5.63 17.09
N GLY A 123 13.15 5.30 17.73
CA GLY A 123 12.90 5.60 19.14
C GLY A 123 14.03 5.07 20.03
N GLU A 124 14.32 3.78 19.91
CA GLU A 124 15.40 3.10 20.66
C GLU A 124 16.78 3.74 20.38
N LEU A 125 17.06 4.03 19.12
CA LEU A 125 18.34 4.59 18.69
C LEU A 125 18.60 6.00 19.23
N PHE A 126 17.55 6.82 19.31
CA PHE A 126 17.60 8.23 19.73
C PHE A 126 17.29 8.42 21.22
N THR A 127 17.01 7.37 22.00
CA THR A 127 16.85 7.49 23.46
C THR A 127 18.15 7.94 24.13
N PHE A 128 18.05 8.42 25.37
CA PHE A 128 19.23 8.83 26.17
C PHE A 128 20.24 7.70 26.35
N THR A 129 19.77 6.47 26.58
CA THR A 129 20.58 5.26 26.66
C THR A 129 20.91 4.66 25.30
N GLY A 130 20.37 5.21 24.22
CA GLY A 130 20.56 4.73 22.87
C GLY A 130 22.00 4.89 22.36
N PRO A 131 22.39 4.14 21.32
CA PRO A 131 23.73 4.18 20.76
C PRO A 131 24.19 5.57 20.31
N ILE A 132 23.31 6.38 19.70
CA ILE A 132 23.68 7.71 19.19
C ILE A 132 24.02 8.66 20.35
N GLN A 133 23.11 8.79 21.32
CA GLN A 133 23.34 9.69 22.46
C GLN A 133 24.50 9.20 23.32
N SER A 134 24.69 7.88 23.47
CA SER A 134 25.84 7.31 24.18
C SER A 134 27.17 7.62 23.48
N LEU A 135 27.22 7.58 22.15
CA LEU A 135 28.41 7.99 21.39
C LEU A 135 28.70 9.48 21.55
N VAL A 136 27.69 10.34 21.47
CA VAL A 136 27.85 11.80 21.69
C VAL A 136 28.38 12.07 23.10
N ARG A 137 27.81 11.43 24.12
CA ARG A 137 28.28 11.55 25.51
C ARG A 137 29.71 11.06 25.69
N PHE A 138 30.07 9.95 25.04
CA PHE A 138 31.42 9.42 25.07
C PHE A 138 32.44 10.36 24.40
N LEU A 139 32.10 10.95 23.24
CA LEU A 139 33.01 11.82 22.49
C LEU A 139 33.21 13.19 23.15
N PHE A 140 32.17 13.76 23.77
CA PHE A 140 32.21 15.11 24.35
C PHE A 140 32.31 15.13 25.88
N GLY A 141 32.34 13.96 26.53
CA GLY A 141 32.47 13.85 27.99
C GLY A 141 31.21 14.22 28.78
N PHE A 142 30.06 14.35 28.12
CA PHE A 142 28.78 14.64 28.76
C PHE A 142 28.30 13.47 29.62
N LYS A 143 27.79 13.75 30.83
CA LYS A 143 27.34 12.74 31.80
C LYS A 143 25.84 12.78 32.02
N THR A 144 25.24 13.97 31.97
CA THR A 144 23.81 14.17 32.23
C THR A 144 23.09 14.70 30.99
N SER A 145 21.77 14.52 30.95
CA SER A 145 20.92 15.06 29.87
C SER A 145 20.82 16.59 29.87
N ARG A 146 21.39 17.27 30.88
CA ARG A 146 21.45 18.74 30.94
C ARG A 146 22.70 19.29 30.25
N ASP A 147 23.70 18.44 30.01
CA ASP A 147 25.00 18.87 29.49
C ASP A 147 24.95 19.19 27.99
N TYR A 148 23.94 18.67 27.28
CA TYR A 148 23.74 18.88 25.85
C TYR A 148 22.26 18.85 25.48
N TRP A 149 21.91 19.60 24.44
CA TRP A 149 20.61 19.50 23.80
C TRP A 149 20.65 18.42 22.72
N PHE A 150 19.62 17.57 22.67
CA PHE A 150 19.46 16.55 21.63
C PHE A 150 18.02 16.60 21.08
N PRO A 151 17.83 16.52 19.76
CA PRO A 151 16.51 16.65 19.16
C PRO A 151 15.60 15.47 19.57
N ASP A 152 14.38 15.79 19.99
CA ASP A 152 13.38 14.76 20.32
C ASP A 152 12.82 14.13 19.03
N ILE A 153 12.98 12.82 18.92
CA ILE A 153 12.45 12.02 17.81
C ILE A 153 10.93 11.96 17.86
N ARG A 154 10.29 12.09 19.04
CA ARG A 154 8.84 12.16 19.21
C ARG A 154 8.31 13.53 18.85
N SER A 155 8.50 13.90 17.60
CA SER A 155 8.13 15.18 17.03
C SER A 155 7.67 15.03 15.59
N LEU A 156 7.04 16.09 15.06
CA LEU A 156 6.66 16.14 13.65
C LEU A 156 7.87 15.98 12.71
N GLY A 157 9.04 16.54 13.08
CA GLY A 157 10.28 16.37 12.32
C GLY A 157 10.80 14.93 12.35
N GLY A 158 10.73 14.26 13.50
CA GLY A 158 11.06 12.84 13.62
C GLY A 158 10.13 11.96 12.79
N ALA A 159 8.82 12.23 12.78
CA ALA A 159 7.86 11.54 11.91
C ALA A 159 8.17 11.72 10.42
N VAL A 160 8.50 12.94 9.98
CA VAL A 160 8.92 13.20 8.60
C VAL A 160 10.18 12.39 8.26
N LEU A 161 11.17 12.36 9.14
CA LEU A 161 12.43 11.63 8.93
C LEU A 161 12.18 10.12 8.81
N VAL A 162 11.46 9.54 9.76
CA VAL A 162 11.15 8.10 9.80
C VAL A 162 10.32 7.70 8.59
N LEU A 163 9.18 8.37 8.35
CA LEU A 163 8.31 8.03 7.22
C LEU A 163 9.03 8.23 5.89
N SER A 164 9.81 9.30 5.73
CA SER A 164 10.52 9.53 4.47
C SER A 164 11.62 8.51 4.20
N SER A 165 12.28 8.00 5.25
CA SER A 165 13.31 6.97 5.12
C SER A 165 12.76 5.66 4.57
N VAL A 166 11.49 5.35 4.82
CA VAL A 166 10.82 4.12 4.38
C VAL A 166 10.00 4.31 3.11
N LEU A 167 9.42 5.51 2.88
CA LEU A 167 8.47 5.75 1.79
C LEU A 167 9.08 6.34 0.51
N TYR A 168 10.33 6.83 0.53
CA TYR A 168 11.00 7.32 -0.70
C TYR A 168 11.06 6.29 -1.86
N PRO A 169 11.10 4.95 -1.64
CA PRO A 169 11.20 3.99 -2.73
C PRO A 169 10.04 4.04 -3.71
N TYR A 170 8.84 4.48 -3.29
CA TYR A 170 7.69 4.66 -4.19
C TYR A 170 8.00 5.65 -5.31
N ILE A 171 8.66 6.77 -4.98
CA ILE A 171 9.06 7.79 -5.96
C ILE A 171 10.28 7.31 -6.74
N TYR A 172 11.23 6.64 -6.09
CA TYR A 172 12.39 6.05 -6.76
C TYR A 172 11.98 5.08 -7.89
N LEU A 173 11.09 4.12 -7.62
CA LEU A 173 10.63 3.14 -8.61
C LEU A 173 9.90 3.82 -9.78
N ALA A 174 9.01 4.76 -9.46
CA ALA A 174 8.25 5.51 -10.45
C ALA A 174 9.16 6.35 -11.36
N CYS A 175 10.14 7.06 -10.80
CA CYS A 175 11.06 7.91 -11.55
C CYS A 175 12.09 7.11 -12.34
N ARG A 176 12.65 6.04 -11.75
CA ARG A 176 13.68 5.21 -12.40
C ARG A 176 13.16 4.61 -13.69
N SER A 177 11.96 4.03 -13.68
CA SER A 177 11.37 3.46 -14.90
C SER A 177 11.25 4.51 -16.02
N MET A 178 10.80 5.72 -15.71
CA MET A 178 10.70 6.82 -16.67
C MET A 178 12.06 7.30 -17.19
N PHE A 179 13.06 7.43 -16.31
CA PHE A 179 14.42 7.83 -16.70
C PHE A 179 15.11 6.78 -17.57
N LEU A 180 14.83 5.48 -17.35
CA LEU A 180 15.36 4.40 -18.18
C LEU A 180 14.70 4.33 -19.56
N MET A 181 13.37 4.53 -19.64
CA MET A 181 12.61 4.32 -20.87
C MET A 181 12.56 5.57 -21.78
N GLN A 182 12.31 6.75 -21.21
CA GLN A 182 12.01 7.96 -21.99
C GLN A 182 13.07 9.04 -21.83
N GLY A 183 13.66 9.15 -20.64
CA GLY A 183 14.62 10.21 -20.31
C GLY A 183 15.98 10.09 -21.01
N ARG A 184 16.28 8.99 -21.72
CA ARG A 184 17.61 8.73 -22.32
C ARG A 184 17.74 9.24 -23.75
N ALA A 185 16.83 8.86 -24.67
CA ALA A 185 16.89 9.32 -26.07
C ALA A 185 16.79 10.86 -26.17
N THR A 186 15.85 11.46 -25.44
CA THR A 186 15.70 12.92 -25.40
C THR A 186 16.87 13.61 -24.69
N ALA A 187 17.50 12.95 -23.71
CA ALA A 187 18.69 13.48 -23.07
C ALA A 187 19.90 13.50 -23.99
N ASP A 188 20.09 12.46 -24.81
CA ASP A 188 21.21 12.40 -25.75
C ASP A 188 21.08 13.47 -26.84
N VAL A 189 19.88 13.66 -27.41
CA VAL A 189 19.61 14.77 -28.35
C VAL A 189 19.89 16.14 -27.72
N ALA A 190 19.48 16.34 -26.46
CA ALA A 190 19.76 17.61 -25.79
C ALA A 190 21.26 17.83 -25.55
N ARG A 191 22.02 16.76 -25.27
CA ARG A 191 23.48 16.83 -25.14
C ARG A 191 24.17 17.13 -26.46
N THR A 192 23.71 16.57 -27.59
CA THR A 192 24.27 16.91 -28.91
C THR A 192 24.01 18.38 -29.27
N LEU A 193 22.94 18.98 -28.73
CA LEU A 193 22.64 20.41 -28.80
C LEU A 193 23.42 21.27 -27.76
N GLY A 194 24.43 20.71 -27.09
CA GLY A 194 25.29 21.42 -26.15
C GLY A 194 24.71 21.60 -24.74
N ALA A 195 23.60 20.93 -24.39
CA ALA A 195 23.06 21.02 -23.03
C ALA A 195 23.89 20.20 -22.03
N SER A 196 24.28 20.82 -20.92
CA SER A 196 24.98 20.13 -19.83
C SER A 196 24.08 19.06 -19.15
N PRO A 197 24.64 17.99 -18.58
CA PRO A 197 23.86 16.92 -17.94
C PRO A 197 22.86 17.41 -16.88
N PHE A 198 23.24 18.41 -16.10
CA PHE A 198 22.37 19.00 -15.08
C PHE A 198 21.23 19.84 -15.70
N LYS A 199 21.50 20.57 -16.79
CA LYS A 199 20.47 21.29 -17.54
C LYS A 199 19.47 20.32 -18.17
N VAL A 200 19.94 19.21 -18.71
CA VAL A 200 19.09 18.13 -19.25
C VAL A 200 18.23 17.52 -18.14
N PHE A 201 18.82 17.23 -16.98
CA PHE A 201 18.07 16.71 -15.83
C PHE A 201 16.93 17.63 -15.41
N LEU A 202 17.22 18.90 -15.13
CA LEU A 202 16.23 19.85 -14.61
C LEU A 202 15.19 20.27 -15.65
N LYS A 203 15.60 20.53 -16.91
CA LYS A 203 14.71 21.10 -17.93
C LYS A 203 14.00 20.06 -18.79
N ILE A 204 14.48 18.82 -18.84
CA ILE A 204 13.91 17.77 -19.70
C ILE A 204 13.44 16.58 -18.86
N GLN A 205 14.35 15.94 -18.11
CA GLN A 205 14.03 14.68 -17.44
C GLN A 205 13.01 14.85 -16.31
N ILE A 206 13.15 15.86 -15.43
CA ILE A 206 12.17 16.10 -14.36
C ILE A 206 10.78 16.45 -14.93
N PRO A 207 10.62 17.42 -15.86
CA PRO A 207 9.32 17.73 -16.46
C PRO A 207 8.63 16.52 -17.11
N MET A 208 9.39 15.67 -17.80
CA MET A 208 8.88 14.42 -18.37
C MET A 208 8.48 13.40 -17.30
N ALA A 209 9.19 13.35 -16.17
CA ALA A 209 8.89 12.46 -15.05
C ALA A 209 7.73 12.94 -14.17
N ARG A 210 7.24 14.19 -14.32
CA ARG A 210 6.15 14.77 -13.48
C ARG A 210 4.95 13.83 -13.27
N PRO A 211 4.40 13.16 -14.30
CA PRO A 211 3.27 12.26 -14.08
C PRO A 211 3.62 11.07 -13.18
N ALA A 212 4.84 10.52 -13.28
CA ALA A 212 5.31 9.44 -12.43
C ALA A 212 5.63 9.92 -11.00
N ILE A 213 6.21 11.11 -10.86
CA ILE A 213 6.43 11.78 -9.57
C ILE A 213 5.10 11.95 -8.84
N MET A 214 4.05 12.45 -9.52
CA MET A 214 2.73 12.65 -8.91
C MET A 214 2.06 11.34 -8.47
N VAL A 215 2.23 10.26 -9.24
CA VAL A 215 1.75 8.92 -8.84
C VAL A 215 2.48 8.46 -7.58
N GLY A 216 3.82 8.52 -7.57
CA GLY A 216 4.61 8.16 -6.39
C GLY A 216 4.27 9.01 -5.16
N LEU A 217 4.12 10.32 -5.33
CA LEU A 217 3.75 11.25 -4.27
C LEU A 217 2.36 10.96 -3.69
N THR A 218 1.40 10.59 -4.53
CA THR A 218 0.07 10.21 -4.06
C THR A 218 0.12 8.93 -3.22
N LEU A 219 0.92 7.93 -3.64
CA LEU A 219 1.13 6.71 -2.86
C LEU A 219 1.78 7.02 -1.51
N VAL A 220 2.82 7.86 -1.48
CA VAL A 220 3.45 8.33 -0.23
C VAL A 220 2.42 9.03 0.67
N ALA A 221 1.58 9.89 0.11
CA ALA A 221 0.55 10.59 0.86
C ALA A 221 -0.49 9.62 1.45
N MET A 222 -0.95 8.63 0.68
CA MET A 222 -1.88 7.61 1.14
C MET A 222 -1.30 6.75 2.26
N GLU A 223 -0.04 6.31 2.15
CA GLU A 223 0.63 5.56 3.21
C GLU A 223 0.85 6.42 4.47
N THR A 224 1.23 7.69 4.30
CA THR A 224 1.39 8.64 5.41
C THR A 224 0.08 8.89 6.14
N LEU A 225 -1.04 8.97 5.41
CA LEU A 225 -2.37 9.10 6.00
C LEU A 225 -2.81 7.81 6.69
N ASN A 226 -2.40 6.65 6.21
CA ASN A 226 -2.83 5.37 6.78
C ASN A 226 -2.09 5.01 8.08
N ASP A 227 -0.84 5.42 8.23
CA ASP A 227 0.02 4.92 9.30
C ASP A 227 -0.37 5.50 10.67
N ILE A 228 -0.99 4.66 11.52
CA ILE A 228 -1.26 5.01 12.92
C ILE A 228 -0.07 4.73 13.83
N GLY A 229 0.64 3.62 13.63
CA GLY A 229 1.63 3.14 14.58
C GLY A 229 2.84 4.08 14.68
N ALA A 230 3.31 4.61 13.55
CA ALA A 230 4.41 5.56 13.52
C ALA A 230 4.00 6.92 14.11
N VAL A 231 2.85 7.46 13.71
CA VAL A 231 2.41 8.81 14.16
C VAL A 231 2.02 8.83 15.63
N GLU A 232 1.40 7.76 16.13
CA GLU A 232 1.09 7.60 17.55
C GLU A 232 2.39 7.53 18.38
N PHE A 233 3.32 6.66 17.99
CA PHE A 233 4.57 6.49 18.71
C PHE A 233 5.44 7.76 18.74
N LEU A 234 5.44 8.51 17.63
CA LEU A 234 6.18 9.76 17.49
C LEU A 234 5.39 10.98 18.01
N GLY A 235 4.21 10.78 18.58
CA GLY A 235 3.44 11.85 19.24
C GLY A 235 2.84 12.88 18.27
N VAL A 236 2.58 12.51 17.01
CA VAL A 236 2.00 13.41 16.00
C VAL A 236 0.49 13.19 15.91
N GLN A 237 -0.27 14.19 16.35
CA GLN A 237 -1.74 14.18 16.35
C GLN A 237 -2.32 14.40 14.94
N THR A 238 -2.30 13.37 14.10
CA THR A 238 -2.95 13.36 12.77
C THR A 238 -4.44 13.04 12.87
N LEU A 239 -5.18 13.20 11.76
CA LEU A 239 -6.58 12.77 11.66
C LEU A 239 -6.74 11.27 11.98
N THR A 240 -5.80 10.45 11.49
CA THR A 240 -5.74 9.00 11.76
C THR A 240 -5.65 8.70 13.24
N PHE A 241 -4.74 9.40 13.94
CA PHE A 241 -4.61 9.29 15.38
C PHE A 241 -5.86 9.81 16.11
N SER A 242 -6.44 10.93 15.67
CA SER A 242 -7.65 11.49 16.29
C SER A 242 -8.87 10.57 16.17
N ILE A 243 -9.01 9.83 15.07
CA ILE A 243 -10.06 8.80 14.90
C ILE A 243 -9.89 7.71 15.98
N PHE A 244 -8.67 7.22 16.15
CA PHE A 244 -8.34 6.20 17.15
C PHE A 244 -8.57 6.71 18.59
N ASP A 245 -8.05 7.89 18.93
CA ASP A 245 -8.20 8.50 20.26
C ASP A 245 -9.67 8.73 20.62
N THR A 246 -10.47 9.23 19.66
CA THR A 246 -11.87 9.57 19.89
C THR A 246 -12.73 8.34 20.09
N TRP A 247 -12.45 7.24 19.35
CA TRP A 247 -13.17 6.00 19.56
C TRP A 247 -12.70 5.27 20.83
N LEU A 248 -11.41 4.97 20.95
CA LEU A 248 -10.92 4.06 21.99
C LEU A 248 -10.68 4.73 23.35
N ASN A 249 -10.17 5.97 23.37
CA ASN A 249 -9.87 6.66 24.63
C ASN A 249 -11.04 7.52 25.13
N ARG A 250 -11.84 8.08 24.21
CA ARG A 250 -13.00 8.93 24.56
C ARG A 250 -14.34 8.22 24.48
N GLY A 251 -14.40 7.01 23.91
CA GLY A 251 -15.62 6.20 23.82
C GLY A 251 -16.67 6.73 22.84
N SER A 252 -16.34 7.70 21.96
CA SER A 252 -17.29 8.22 20.95
C SER A 252 -17.02 7.61 19.57
N LEU A 253 -17.81 6.58 19.24
CA LEU A 253 -17.82 5.99 17.90
C LEU A 253 -18.38 6.95 16.84
N ALA A 254 -19.41 7.72 17.20
CA ALA A 254 -20.03 8.74 16.35
C ALA A 254 -19.05 9.86 16.01
N GLY A 255 -18.39 10.45 17.00
CA GLY A 255 -17.37 11.48 16.80
C GLY A 255 -16.19 10.98 15.98
N ALA A 256 -15.76 9.73 16.19
CA ALA A 256 -14.71 9.12 15.36
C ALA A 256 -15.15 8.96 13.88
N ALA A 257 -16.41 8.59 13.63
CA ALA A 257 -16.97 8.54 12.27
C ALA A 257 -17.06 9.92 11.62
N GLN A 258 -17.35 10.98 12.38
CA GLN A 258 -17.37 12.37 11.89
C GLN A 258 -15.97 12.84 11.47
N ILE A 259 -14.93 12.51 12.26
CA ILE A 259 -13.53 12.76 11.87
C ILE A 259 -13.15 11.93 10.64
N ALA A 260 -13.58 10.66 10.57
CA ALA A 260 -13.34 9.77 9.44
C ALA A 260 -13.97 10.28 8.14
N LEU A 261 -15.15 10.92 8.20
CA LEU A 261 -15.78 11.56 7.05
C LEU A 261 -14.89 12.66 6.45
N ILE A 262 -14.30 13.49 7.30
CA ILE A 262 -13.35 14.54 6.88
C ILE A 262 -12.12 13.90 6.24
N MET A 263 -11.58 12.85 6.85
CA MET A 263 -10.45 12.12 6.28
C MET A 263 -10.77 11.51 4.91
N LEU A 264 -12.00 11.03 4.69
CA LEU A 264 -12.45 10.51 3.39
C LEU A 264 -12.47 11.62 2.32
N VAL A 265 -12.80 12.86 2.67
CA VAL A 265 -12.68 14.01 1.74
C VAL A 265 -11.24 14.17 1.27
N PHE A 266 -10.26 14.11 2.17
CA PHE A 266 -8.83 14.17 1.82
C PHE A 266 -8.42 13.03 0.89
N VAL A 267 -8.85 11.81 1.20
CA VAL A 267 -8.59 10.63 0.36
C VAL A 267 -9.16 10.81 -1.04
N VAL A 268 -10.42 11.26 -1.16
CA VAL A 268 -11.08 11.48 -2.45
C VAL A 268 -10.33 12.56 -3.25
N LEU A 269 -9.90 13.65 -2.61
CA LEU A 269 -9.10 14.69 -3.27
C LEU A 269 -7.76 14.14 -3.78
N LEU A 270 -7.04 13.36 -2.97
CA LEU A 270 -5.80 12.71 -3.39
C LEU A 270 -6.01 11.73 -4.55
N MET A 271 -7.06 10.91 -4.51
CA MET A 271 -7.42 10.01 -5.61
C MET A 271 -7.76 10.77 -6.90
N MET A 272 -8.40 11.93 -6.81
CA MET A 272 -8.65 12.79 -7.98
C MET A 272 -7.34 13.29 -8.60
N VAL A 273 -6.39 13.72 -7.78
CA VAL A 273 -5.05 14.14 -8.21
C VAL A 273 -4.29 12.98 -8.87
N GLU A 274 -4.27 11.82 -8.22
CA GLU A 274 -3.66 10.58 -8.72
C GLU A 274 -4.19 10.22 -10.12
N ARG A 275 -5.52 10.27 -10.27
CA ARG A 275 -6.19 9.89 -11.50
C ARG A 275 -5.90 10.87 -12.63
N ALA A 276 -5.86 12.17 -12.33
CA ALA A 276 -5.47 13.20 -13.28
C ALA A 276 -4.01 12.99 -13.74
N ALA A 277 -3.11 12.61 -12.82
CA ALA A 277 -1.72 12.30 -13.15
C ALA A 277 -1.57 11.06 -14.04
N ARG A 278 -2.25 9.95 -13.72
CA ARG A 278 -2.21 8.70 -14.52
C ARG A 278 -2.76 8.87 -15.93
N ARG A 279 -3.78 9.72 -16.14
CA ARG A 279 -4.31 10.01 -17.48
C ARG A 279 -3.25 10.59 -18.41
N ARG A 280 -2.37 11.46 -17.89
CA ARG A 280 -1.29 12.08 -18.67
C ARG A 280 -0.15 11.11 -18.99
N GLN A 281 0.08 10.08 -18.16
CA GLN A 281 1.06 9.01 -18.47
C GLN A 281 0.70 8.22 -19.72
N ARG A 282 -0.58 7.94 -19.97
CA ARG A 282 -1.04 7.17 -21.13
C ARG A 282 -0.68 7.82 -22.47
N PHE A 283 -0.62 9.16 -22.52
CA PHE A 283 -0.20 9.89 -23.72
C PHE A 283 1.31 9.84 -23.97
N SER A 284 2.13 9.62 -22.92
CA SER A 284 3.59 9.51 -23.04
C SER A 284 4.08 8.07 -23.26
N SER A 285 3.22 7.06 -23.08
CA SER A 285 3.60 5.63 -23.08
C SER A 285 3.39 4.93 -24.43
N GLN A 286 3.35 5.69 -25.52
CA GLN A 286 3.09 5.13 -26.85
C GLN A 286 4.38 4.50 -27.42
N LYS A 287 4.47 3.17 -27.25
CA LYS A 287 5.23 2.21 -28.08
C LYS A 287 6.58 2.71 -28.64
N THR A 288 7.56 2.95 -27.78
CA THR A 288 8.96 2.70 -28.17
C THR A 288 9.33 1.30 -27.71
N THR A 289 9.28 0.38 -28.67
CA THR A 289 9.87 -0.95 -28.58
C THR A 289 11.32 -0.85 -28.15
N SER A 290 11.64 -1.58 -27.08
CA SER A 290 12.97 -1.81 -26.52
C SER A 290 13.60 -0.63 -25.77
N ALA A 291 13.95 -0.86 -24.51
CA ALA A 291 14.92 0.00 -23.83
C ALA A 291 16.20 0.03 -24.68
N VAL A 292 16.70 1.21 -25.03
CA VAL A 292 18.00 1.33 -25.71
C VAL A 292 19.06 0.89 -24.70
N HIS A 293 19.55 -0.35 -24.86
CA HIS A 293 20.43 -1.01 -23.90
C HIS A 293 21.85 -0.43 -23.89
N ASP A 294 22.28 0.20 -24.99
CA ASP A 294 23.66 0.68 -25.21
C ASP A 294 23.87 2.19 -25.00
N ALA A 295 23.05 2.83 -24.15
CA ALA A 295 23.25 4.24 -23.84
C ALA A 295 24.43 4.45 -22.86
N VAL A 296 25.44 5.22 -23.28
CA VAL A 296 26.64 5.56 -22.47
C VAL A 296 26.23 6.36 -21.23
N ARG A 297 26.64 5.87 -20.06
CA ARG A 297 26.31 6.45 -18.76
C ARG A 297 27.36 7.49 -18.37
N LEU A 298 26.96 8.52 -17.60
CA LEU A 298 27.87 9.58 -17.16
C LEU A 298 28.84 9.04 -16.10
N LYS A 299 30.10 8.81 -16.48
CA LYS A 299 31.15 8.41 -15.54
C LYS A 299 31.45 9.55 -14.58
N LEU A 300 31.20 9.34 -13.28
CA LEU A 300 31.51 10.33 -12.25
C LEU A 300 32.97 10.15 -11.78
N THR A 301 33.73 11.25 -11.74
CA THR A 301 35.14 11.27 -11.32
C THR A 301 35.34 12.10 -10.04
N GLY A 302 36.47 11.90 -9.36
CA GLY A 302 36.84 12.64 -8.14
C GLY A 302 35.88 12.41 -6.97
N TRP A 303 35.60 13.46 -6.19
CA TRP A 303 34.69 13.41 -5.02
C TRP A 303 33.22 13.12 -5.41
N ARG A 304 32.82 13.45 -6.64
CA ARG A 304 31.43 13.30 -7.12
C ARG A 304 30.98 11.83 -7.13
N LYS A 305 31.89 10.89 -7.38
CA LYS A 305 31.57 9.44 -7.35
C LYS A 305 31.21 8.97 -5.93
N TRP A 306 31.91 9.51 -4.92
CA TRP A 306 31.67 9.20 -3.52
C TRP A 306 30.43 9.92 -3.00
N ALA A 307 30.19 11.16 -3.40
CA ALA A 307 28.95 11.87 -3.09
C ALA A 307 27.71 11.14 -3.65
N ALA A 308 27.77 10.63 -4.89
CA ALA A 308 26.70 9.83 -5.47
C ALA A 308 26.48 8.51 -4.71
N SER A 309 27.57 7.85 -4.32
CA SER A 309 27.54 6.63 -3.51
C SER A 309 26.89 6.91 -2.15
N MET A 310 27.27 8.00 -1.47
CA MET A 310 26.72 8.41 -0.18
C MET A 310 25.23 8.78 -0.29
N ALA A 311 24.85 9.53 -1.34
CA ALA A 311 23.45 9.89 -1.60
C ALA A 311 22.55 8.67 -1.81
N CYS A 312 23.08 7.55 -2.30
CA CYS A 312 22.35 6.29 -2.44
C CYS A 312 22.45 5.39 -1.19
N ALA A 313 23.57 5.45 -0.46
CA ALA A 313 23.77 4.67 0.76
C ALA A 313 22.92 5.20 1.92
N LEU A 314 22.87 6.52 2.11
CA LEU A 314 22.19 7.14 3.26
C LEU A 314 20.71 6.73 3.38
N PRO A 315 19.87 6.75 2.32
CA PRO A 315 18.49 6.32 2.42
C PRO A 315 18.33 4.82 2.74
N ILE A 316 19.23 3.97 2.24
CA ILE A 316 19.24 2.53 2.55
C ILE A 316 19.63 2.31 4.01
N LEU A 317 20.62 3.04 4.49
CA LEU A 317 21.08 2.96 5.87
C LEU A 317 19.96 3.37 6.83
N LEU A 318 19.33 4.51 6.58
CA LEU A 318 18.26 5.03 7.44
C LEU A 318 16.97 4.20 7.34
N GLY A 319 16.55 3.84 6.13
CA GLY A 319 15.25 3.20 5.89
C GLY A 319 15.24 1.68 6.06
N PHE A 320 16.40 1.02 5.99
CA PHE A 320 16.49 -0.43 6.10
C PHE A 320 17.52 -0.89 7.13
N ALA A 321 18.79 -0.49 6.97
CA ALA A 321 19.87 -1.07 7.79
C ALA A 321 19.70 -0.73 9.28
N VAL A 322 19.38 0.52 9.62
CA VAL A 322 19.18 0.95 11.01
C VAL A 322 18.03 0.17 11.67
N PRO A 323 16.79 0.15 11.14
CA PRO A 323 15.73 -0.61 11.78
C PRO A 323 16.00 -2.12 11.81
N PHE A 324 16.57 -2.68 10.74
CA PHE A 324 16.89 -4.10 10.67
C PHE A 324 17.93 -4.51 11.72
N LEU A 325 18.99 -3.72 11.89
CA LEU A 325 20.06 -4.03 12.84
C LEU A 325 19.62 -3.84 14.29
N VAL A 326 18.89 -2.75 14.60
CA VAL A 326 18.40 -2.49 15.97
C VAL A 326 17.42 -3.59 16.40
N LEU A 327 16.41 -3.89 15.57
CA LEU A 327 15.46 -4.95 15.88
C LEU A 327 16.10 -6.33 15.83
N GLY A 328 17.09 -6.54 14.96
CA GLY A 328 17.84 -7.78 14.84
C GLY A 328 18.68 -8.10 16.06
N ASP A 329 19.41 -7.11 16.59
CA ASP A 329 20.18 -7.27 17.83
C ASP A 329 19.29 -7.69 19.01
N TYR A 330 18.14 -7.02 19.18
CA TYR A 330 17.17 -7.37 20.21
C TYR A 330 16.57 -8.76 19.99
N ALA A 331 16.24 -9.12 18.75
CA ALA A 331 15.67 -10.42 18.43
C ALA A 331 16.66 -11.57 18.65
N LEU A 332 17.94 -11.37 18.30
CA LEU A 332 19.01 -12.37 18.49
C LEU A 332 19.25 -12.66 19.98
N LYS A 333 19.11 -11.66 20.85
CA LYS A 333 19.19 -11.84 22.31
C LYS A 333 17.96 -12.55 22.90
N ARG A 334 16.87 -12.67 22.13
CA ARG A 334 15.55 -13.15 22.59
C ARG A 334 15.01 -14.31 21.75
N LEU A 335 15.88 -15.11 21.14
CA LEU A 335 15.48 -16.27 20.33
C LEU A 335 14.63 -17.30 21.10
N HIS A 336 14.72 -17.35 22.43
CA HIS A 336 13.85 -18.19 23.25
C HIS A 336 12.35 -17.86 23.06
N GLN A 337 12.01 -16.61 22.70
CA GLN A 337 10.63 -16.19 22.44
C GLN A 337 10.02 -16.85 21.20
N LEU A 338 10.83 -17.41 20.28
CA LEU A 338 10.35 -18.11 19.09
C LEU A 338 9.39 -19.27 19.43
N PHE A 339 9.58 -19.88 20.60
CA PHE A 339 8.78 -21.01 21.07
C PHE A 339 7.70 -20.62 22.06
N GLU A 340 7.53 -19.32 22.35
CA GLU A 340 6.47 -18.87 23.25
C GLU A 340 5.08 -19.10 22.63
N PRO A 341 4.13 -19.70 23.37
CA PRO A 341 2.78 -19.97 22.87
C PRO A 341 2.07 -18.71 22.36
N ARG A 342 2.34 -17.56 22.99
CA ARG A 342 1.76 -16.27 22.60
C ARG A 342 2.23 -15.82 21.22
N LEU A 343 3.53 -15.94 20.94
CA LEU A 343 4.09 -15.60 19.64
C LEU A 343 3.61 -16.57 18.56
N LEU A 344 3.62 -17.89 18.83
CA LEU A 344 3.16 -18.90 17.88
C LEU A 344 1.67 -18.71 17.53
N LYS A 345 0.82 -18.41 18.52
CA LYS A 345 -0.59 -18.08 18.28
C LYS A 345 -0.73 -16.82 17.43
N ALA A 346 0.07 -15.78 17.70
CA ALA A 346 0.03 -14.55 16.90
C ALA A 346 0.52 -14.74 15.46
N LEU A 347 1.56 -15.56 15.28
CA LEU A 347 2.07 -15.97 13.97
C LEU A 347 0.99 -16.72 13.19
N PHE A 348 0.36 -17.72 13.81
CA PHE A 348 -0.71 -18.50 13.19
C PHE A 348 -1.90 -17.62 12.79
N ASN A 349 -2.38 -16.76 13.69
CA ASN A 349 -3.45 -15.81 13.39
C ASN A 349 -3.09 -14.89 12.22
N SER A 350 -1.84 -14.41 12.16
CA SER A 350 -1.39 -13.54 11.06
C SER A 350 -1.36 -14.28 9.73
N ILE A 351 -0.84 -15.50 9.70
CA ILE A 351 -0.82 -16.32 8.50
C ILE A 351 -2.25 -16.61 8.04
N LEU A 352 -3.14 -16.99 8.96
CA LEU A 352 -4.54 -17.29 8.66
C LEU A 352 -5.27 -16.07 8.08
N VAL A 353 -5.18 -14.92 8.76
CA VAL A 353 -5.82 -13.67 8.31
C VAL A 353 -5.25 -13.22 6.97
N SER A 354 -3.92 -13.20 6.82
CA SER A 354 -3.29 -12.76 5.57
C SER A 354 -3.56 -13.71 4.41
N ALA A 355 -3.59 -15.03 4.63
CA ALA A 355 -3.85 -16.01 3.57
C ALA A 355 -5.30 -15.94 3.11
N THR A 356 -6.25 -15.84 4.05
CA THR A 356 -7.67 -15.69 3.73
C THR A 356 -7.96 -14.37 3.04
N ALA A 357 -7.40 -13.26 3.53
CA ALA A 357 -7.50 -11.96 2.88
C ALA A 357 -6.90 -11.99 1.47
N ALA A 358 -5.71 -12.58 1.28
CA ALA A 358 -5.09 -12.71 -0.05
C ALA A 358 -5.96 -13.52 -1.01
N ALA A 359 -6.50 -14.66 -0.57
CA ALA A 359 -7.36 -15.49 -1.39
C ALA A 359 -8.63 -14.74 -1.84
N LEU A 360 -9.35 -14.11 -0.90
CA LEU A 360 -10.57 -13.36 -1.21
C LEU A 360 -10.29 -12.17 -2.13
N THR A 361 -9.24 -11.40 -1.83
CA THR A 361 -8.84 -10.23 -2.61
C THR A 361 -8.47 -10.62 -4.04
N VAL A 362 -7.74 -11.72 -4.23
CA VAL A 362 -7.36 -12.21 -5.56
C VAL A 362 -8.58 -12.71 -6.34
N VAL A 363 -9.51 -13.42 -5.70
CA VAL A 363 -10.75 -13.86 -6.34
C VAL A 363 -11.57 -12.65 -6.82
N LEU A 364 -11.81 -11.67 -5.94
CA LEU A 364 -12.56 -10.46 -6.29
C LEU A 364 -11.84 -9.60 -7.33
N GLY A 365 -10.52 -9.42 -7.19
CA GLY A 365 -9.69 -8.68 -8.14
C GLY A 365 -9.65 -9.35 -9.51
N PHE A 366 -9.64 -10.68 -9.56
CA PHE A 366 -9.73 -11.44 -10.80
C PHE A 366 -11.09 -11.26 -11.49
N VAL A 367 -12.19 -11.31 -10.72
CA VAL A 367 -13.54 -11.05 -11.23
C VAL A 367 -13.63 -9.64 -11.82
N LEU A 368 -13.14 -8.63 -11.13
CA LEU A 368 -13.14 -7.24 -11.60
C LEU A 368 -12.29 -7.06 -12.88
N ALA A 369 -11.05 -7.55 -12.86
CA ALA A 369 -10.14 -7.44 -14.01
C ALA A 369 -10.66 -8.21 -15.24
N TYR A 370 -11.19 -9.43 -15.04
CA TYR A 370 -11.76 -10.21 -16.12
C TYR A 370 -13.06 -9.60 -16.67
N ALA A 371 -13.91 -9.05 -15.80
CA ALA A 371 -15.12 -8.33 -16.22
C ALA A 371 -14.77 -7.09 -17.05
N ALA A 372 -13.78 -6.30 -16.61
CA ALA A 372 -13.30 -5.11 -17.31
C ALA A 372 -12.68 -5.45 -18.68
N ARG A 373 -11.98 -6.59 -18.79
CA ARG A 373 -11.46 -7.10 -20.07
C ARG A 373 -12.57 -7.56 -21.02
N SER A 374 -13.56 -8.28 -20.49
CA SER A 374 -14.53 -9.01 -21.31
C SER A 374 -15.72 -8.18 -21.77
N SER A 375 -16.01 -7.05 -21.14
CA SER A 375 -17.18 -6.23 -21.43
C SER A 375 -16.89 -4.74 -21.35
N ARG A 376 -17.38 -3.98 -22.34
CA ARG A 376 -17.30 -2.51 -22.38
C ARG A 376 -18.48 -1.84 -21.68
N SER A 377 -19.24 -2.56 -20.86
CA SER A 377 -20.39 -2.01 -20.15
C SER A 377 -20.00 -0.84 -19.24
N ARG A 378 -20.82 0.22 -19.25
CA ARG A 378 -20.67 1.36 -18.35
C ARG A 378 -20.74 0.94 -16.89
N LEU A 379 -21.58 -0.05 -16.56
CA LEU A 379 -21.72 -0.58 -15.19
C LEU A 379 -20.42 -1.21 -14.69
N ILE A 380 -19.75 -2.02 -15.50
CA ILE A 380 -18.47 -2.65 -15.13
C ILE A 380 -17.37 -1.61 -14.98
N THR A 381 -17.36 -0.59 -15.85
CA THR A 381 -16.42 0.54 -15.72
C THR A 381 -16.65 1.34 -14.45
N ILE A 382 -17.92 1.50 -14.02
CA ILE A 382 -18.27 2.16 -12.76
C ILE A 382 -17.88 1.28 -11.58
N ALA A 383 -18.16 -0.02 -11.63
CA ALA A 383 -17.81 -0.99 -10.61
C ALA A 383 -16.29 -0.97 -10.32
N GLY A 384 -15.43 -1.12 -11.34
CA GLY A 384 -13.98 -1.02 -11.16
C GLY A 384 -13.53 0.32 -10.54
N ARG A 385 -14.19 1.44 -10.89
CA ARG A 385 -13.90 2.75 -10.27
C ARG A 385 -14.30 2.79 -8.80
N LEU A 386 -15.46 2.25 -8.44
CA LEU A 386 -15.93 2.24 -7.05
C LEU A 386 -15.08 1.30 -6.20
N SER A 387 -14.69 0.15 -6.74
CA SER A 387 -13.74 -0.78 -6.10
C SER A 387 -12.38 -0.12 -5.84
N SER A 388 -11.94 0.80 -6.72
CA SER A 388 -10.68 1.52 -6.55
C SER A 388 -10.61 2.42 -5.31
N ILE A 389 -11.75 2.80 -4.73
CA ILE A 389 -11.82 3.69 -3.56
C ILE A 389 -11.22 3.03 -2.33
N GLY A 390 -11.45 1.73 -2.12
CA GLY A 390 -11.02 1.00 -0.92
C GLY A 390 -9.53 1.12 -0.59
N TYR A 391 -8.68 1.26 -1.61
CA TYR A 391 -7.24 1.43 -1.45
C TYR A 391 -6.81 2.74 -0.82
N GLY A 392 -7.52 3.82 -1.14
CA GLY A 392 -7.24 5.12 -0.55
C GLY A 392 -7.73 5.22 0.90
N VAL A 393 -8.63 4.34 1.33
CA VAL A 393 -9.26 4.43 2.66
C VAL A 393 -8.27 3.94 3.74
N PRO A 394 -7.95 4.79 4.74
CA PRO A 394 -7.14 4.40 5.88
C PRO A 394 -7.75 3.23 6.66
N GLY A 395 -6.91 2.38 7.24
CA GLY A 395 -7.31 1.23 8.02
C GLY A 395 -8.18 1.61 9.23
N THR A 396 -7.95 2.77 9.84
CA THR A 396 -8.77 3.27 10.96
C THR A 396 -10.18 3.64 10.53
N VAL A 397 -10.31 4.25 9.34
CA VAL A 397 -11.58 4.58 8.71
C VAL A 397 -12.30 3.28 8.33
N LEU A 398 -11.60 2.34 7.69
CA LEU A 398 -12.15 1.01 7.37
C LEU A 398 -12.59 0.25 8.62
N ALA A 399 -11.86 0.34 9.74
CA ALA A 399 -12.22 -0.34 10.98
C ALA A 399 -13.61 0.07 11.48
N ILE A 400 -13.87 1.37 11.57
CA ILE A 400 -15.18 1.88 11.98
C ILE A 400 -16.26 1.46 10.97
N GLY A 401 -15.97 1.62 9.68
CA GLY A 401 -16.92 1.28 8.61
C GLY A 401 -17.25 -0.20 8.52
N VAL A 402 -16.32 -1.09 8.85
CA VAL A 402 -16.52 -2.54 8.82
C VAL A 402 -17.22 -3.02 10.08
N LEU A 403 -16.83 -2.51 11.26
CA LEU A 403 -17.34 -3.03 12.52
C LEU A 403 -18.84 -2.79 12.69
N PHE A 404 -19.32 -1.59 12.35
CA PHE A 404 -20.73 -1.22 12.49
C PHE A 404 -21.71 -2.15 11.73
N PRO A 405 -21.57 -2.38 10.41
CA PRO A 405 -22.46 -3.28 9.67
C PRO A 405 -22.31 -4.75 10.10
N LEU A 406 -21.10 -5.19 10.47
CA LEU A 406 -20.89 -6.55 10.96
C LEU A 406 -21.56 -6.80 12.32
N ALA A 407 -21.42 -5.86 13.26
CA ALA A 407 -22.10 -5.94 14.54
C ALA A 407 -23.63 -5.88 14.37
N GLY A 408 -24.12 -5.03 13.46
CA GLY A 408 -25.54 -4.98 13.10
C GLY A 408 -26.05 -6.31 12.55
N PHE A 409 -25.28 -6.96 11.68
CA PHE A 409 -25.61 -8.29 11.15
C PHE A 409 -25.62 -9.36 12.25
N ASP A 410 -24.55 -9.44 13.05
CA ASP A 410 -24.45 -10.44 14.12
C ASP A 410 -25.60 -10.30 15.13
N ASN A 411 -25.89 -9.08 15.59
CA ASN A 411 -26.96 -8.81 16.53
C ASN A 411 -28.34 -9.10 15.93
N GLY A 412 -28.55 -8.77 14.65
CA GLY A 412 -29.80 -9.06 13.95
C GLY A 412 -30.03 -10.56 13.75
N LEU A 413 -28.98 -11.29 13.39
CA LEU A 413 -29.01 -12.75 13.23
C LEU A 413 -29.23 -13.46 14.56
N ASP A 414 -28.55 -13.03 15.62
CA ASP A 414 -28.72 -13.55 16.98
C ASP A 414 -30.14 -13.30 17.49
N ALA A 415 -30.70 -12.10 17.31
CA ALA A 415 -32.07 -11.80 17.67
C ALA A 415 -33.08 -12.67 16.89
N PHE A 416 -32.85 -12.88 15.59
CA PHE A 416 -33.70 -13.73 14.77
C PHE A 416 -33.67 -15.19 15.21
N LEU A 417 -32.49 -15.77 15.45
CA LEU A 417 -32.34 -17.17 15.83
C LEU A 417 -32.77 -17.45 17.26
N ARG A 418 -32.56 -16.52 18.19
CA ARG A 418 -33.14 -16.62 19.54
C ARG A 418 -34.65 -16.64 19.49
N LYS A 419 -35.26 -15.79 18.65
CA LYS A 419 -36.73 -15.71 18.51
C LYS A 419 -37.34 -16.97 17.88
N HIS A 420 -36.70 -17.55 16.87
CA HIS A 420 -37.29 -18.66 16.09
C HIS A 420 -36.80 -20.05 16.51
N ALA A 421 -35.57 -20.17 17.02
CA ALA A 421 -34.94 -21.45 17.30
C ALA A 421 -34.44 -21.57 18.76
N GLY A 422 -34.51 -20.51 19.56
CA GLY A 422 -33.99 -20.50 20.93
C GLY A 422 -32.45 -20.60 21.03
N ILE A 423 -31.74 -20.45 19.91
CA ILE A 423 -30.28 -20.59 19.82
C ILE A 423 -29.64 -19.20 19.87
N SER A 424 -28.68 -19.00 20.78
CA SER A 424 -27.83 -17.81 20.84
C SER A 424 -26.61 -18.02 19.95
N THR A 425 -26.47 -17.24 18.88
CA THR A 425 -25.29 -17.28 18.01
C THR A 425 -24.16 -16.38 18.51
N GLY A 426 -24.48 -15.34 19.28
CA GLY A 426 -23.51 -14.33 19.68
C GLY A 426 -22.88 -13.62 18.47
N LEU A 427 -21.62 -13.18 18.61
CA LEU A 427 -20.89 -12.41 17.60
C LEU A 427 -20.11 -13.32 16.65
N LEU A 428 -20.78 -13.87 15.63
CA LEU A 428 -20.18 -14.82 14.70
C LEU A 428 -19.09 -14.19 13.81
N LEU A 429 -19.36 -13.01 13.24
CA LEU A 429 -18.44 -12.33 12.33
C LEU A 429 -17.55 -11.35 13.09
N SER A 430 -18.14 -10.44 13.84
CA SER A 430 -17.45 -9.39 14.58
C SER A 430 -16.66 -9.91 15.79
N GLY A 431 -17.02 -11.08 16.34
CA GLY A 431 -16.29 -11.73 17.43
C GLY A 431 -15.10 -12.58 16.99
N THR A 432 -14.85 -12.69 15.68
CA THR A 432 -13.76 -13.49 15.10
C THR A 432 -12.80 -12.62 14.28
N GLY A 433 -11.72 -13.21 13.74
CA GLY A 433 -10.80 -12.50 12.84
C GLY A 433 -11.43 -12.06 11.51
N PHE A 434 -12.71 -12.35 11.26
CA PHE A 434 -13.38 -12.04 10.00
C PHE A 434 -13.42 -10.53 9.69
N ALA A 435 -13.68 -9.68 10.69
CA ALA A 435 -13.68 -8.23 10.49
C ALA A 435 -12.33 -7.72 9.94
N ILE A 436 -11.22 -8.28 10.46
CA ILE A 436 -9.88 -7.97 9.98
C ILE A 436 -9.71 -8.41 8.53
N VAL A 437 -10.08 -9.66 8.22
CA VAL A 437 -10.00 -10.20 6.85
C VAL A 437 -10.79 -9.32 5.87
N TYR A 438 -12.00 -8.93 6.24
CA TYR A 438 -12.85 -8.08 5.42
C TYR A 438 -12.22 -6.70 5.18
N ALA A 439 -11.70 -6.04 6.23
CA ALA A 439 -11.02 -4.75 6.09
C ALA A 439 -9.78 -4.85 5.20
N CYS A 440 -8.95 -5.89 5.37
CA CYS A 440 -7.80 -6.14 4.49
C CYS A 440 -8.22 -6.42 3.04
N THR A 441 -9.30 -7.18 2.83
CA THR A 441 -9.82 -7.45 1.48
C THR A 441 -10.26 -6.17 0.78
N VAL A 442 -10.99 -5.29 1.46
CA VAL A 442 -11.40 -3.99 0.89
C VAL A 442 -10.20 -3.10 0.58
N ARG A 443 -9.23 -3.01 1.51
CA ARG A 443 -8.05 -2.17 1.40
C ARG A 443 -7.13 -2.60 0.25
N PHE A 444 -6.89 -3.90 0.11
CA PHE A 444 -5.89 -4.43 -0.84
C PHE A 444 -6.49 -4.89 -2.19
N LEU A 445 -7.80 -4.73 -2.41
CA LEU A 445 -8.48 -5.16 -3.64
C LEU A 445 -7.86 -4.57 -4.91
N THR A 446 -7.54 -3.28 -4.88
CA THR A 446 -7.02 -2.57 -6.06
C THR A 446 -5.61 -3.03 -6.41
N MET A 447 -4.83 -3.44 -5.40
CA MET A 447 -3.48 -3.97 -5.58
C MET A 447 -3.54 -5.31 -6.32
N ALA A 448 -4.48 -6.17 -5.94
CA ALA A 448 -4.74 -7.43 -6.64
C ALA A 448 -5.30 -7.20 -8.05
N GLU A 449 -6.32 -6.35 -8.18
CA GLU A 449 -6.93 -5.99 -9.47
C GLU A 449 -5.87 -5.46 -10.45
N GLY A 450 -5.03 -4.50 -10.03
CA GLY A 450 -3.97 -3.93 -10.87
C GLY A 450 -2.88 -4.95 -11.24
N SER A 451 -2.51 -5.85 -10.33
CA SER A 451 -1.55 -6.92 -10.61
C SER A 451 -2.09 -7.92 -11.63
N ILE A 452 -3.39 -8.25 -11.53
CA ILE A 452 -4.06 -9.16 -12.45
C ILE A 452 -4.32 -8.48 -13.80
N GLU A 453 -4.73 -7.21 -13.82
CA GLU A 453 -4.89 -6.40 -15.03
C GLU A 453 -3.59 -6.31 -15.82
N ALA A 454 -2.46 -6.07 -15.13
CA ALA A 454 -1.14 -6.08 -15.75
C ALA A 454 -0.77 -7.44 -16.36
N GLY A 455 -1.18 -8.55 -15.72
CA GLY A 455 -1.06 -9.89 -16.29
C GLY A 455 -1.90 -10.07 -17.56
N PHE A 456 -3.17 -9.65 -17.52
CA PHE A 456 -4.05 -9.71 -18.70
C PHE A 456 -3.56 -8.85 -19.87
N HIS A 457 -2.90 -7.72 -19.60
CA HIS A 457 -2.30 -6.89 -20.64
C HIS A 457 -1.16 -7.58 -21.39
N LYS A 458 -0.49 -8.56 -20.78
CA LYS A 458 0.52 -9.39 -21.45
C LYS A 458 -0.10 -10.46 -22.36
N LEU A 459 -1.37 -10.80 -22.14
CA LEU A 459 -2.09 -11.80 -22.92
C LEU A 459 -2.83 -11.17 -24.10
N SER A 460 -2.59 -11.69 -25.29
CA SER A 460 -3.27 -11.23 -26.52
C SER A 460 -4.80 -11.35 -26.39
N PRO A 461 -5.57 -10.32 -26.79
CA PRO A 461 -7.04 -10.42 -26.92
C PRO A 461 -7.52 -11.53 -27.86
N HIS A 462 -6.66 -11.97 -28.79
CA HIS A 462 -7.02 -13.00 -29.78
C HIS A 462 -7.13 -14.42 -29.20
N LEU A 463 -6.57 -14.67 -28.01
CA LEU A 463 -6.71 -15.97 -27.32
C LEU A 463 -8.18 -16.31 -27.04
N ASP A 464 -8.97 -15.30 -26.70
CA ASP A 464 -10.41 -15.44 -26.45
C ASP A 464 -11.16 -15.85 -27.72
N MET A 465 -10.74 -15.31 -28.87
CA MET A 465 -11.34 -15.60 -30.17
C MET A 465 -10.94 -16.99 -30.69
N ALA A 466 -9.67 -17.35 -30.55
CA ALA A 466 -9.16 -18.66 -30.96
C ALA A 466 -9.84 -19.81 -30.20
N ALA A 467 -9.98 -19.68 -28.87
CA ALA A 467 -10.68 -20.67 -28.06
C ALA A 467 -12.15 -20.82 -28.47
N ARG A 468 -12.81 -19.72 -28.86
CA ARG A 468 -14.20 -19.75 -29.36
C ARG A 468 -14.32 -20.43 -30.72
N THR A 469 -13.39 -20.22 -31.64
CA THR A 469 -13.36 -20.94 -32.93
C THR A 469 -13.19 -22.44 -32.72
N LEU A 470 -12.51 -22.86 -31.65
CA LEU A 470 -12.37 -24.25 -31.22
C LEU A 470 -13.59 -24.77 -30.41
N GLY A 471 -14.72 -24.07 -30.43
CA GLY A 471 -15.97 -24.49 -29.79
C GLY A 471 -16.06 -24.25 -28.28
N ARG A 472 -15.09 -23.55 -27.66
CA ARG A 472 -15.13 -23.26 -26.22
C ARG A 472 -15.99 -22.04 -25.90
N ASN A 473 -16.80 -22.14 -24.85
CA ASN A 473 -17.56 -21.01 -24.31
C ASN A 473 -16.69 -20.12 -23.39
N SER A 474 -17.16 -18.92 -23.03
CA SER A 474 -16.36 -17.96 -22.23
C SER A 474 -15.86 -18.52 -20.89
N SER A 475 -16.66 -19.34 -20.21
CA SER A 475 -16.26 -19.95 -18.93
C SER A 475 -15.21 -21.04 -19.14
N GLN A 476 -15.38 -21.88 -20.17
CA GLN A 476 -14.38 -22.86 -20.55
C GLN A 476 -13.06 -22.18 -20.95
N THR A 477 -13.10 -21.11 -21.75
CA THR A 477 -11.91 -20.33 -22.11
C THR A 477 -11.22 -19.75 -20.87
N LEU A 478 -12.00 -19.23 -19.91
CA LEU A 478 -11.48 -18.72 -18.65
C LEU A 478 -10.70 -19.79 -17.88
N TRP A 479 -11.33 -20.92 -17.59
CA TRP A 479 -10.75 -21.95 -16.73
C TRP A 479 -9.69 -22.81 -17.41
N SER A 480 -9.82 -23.09 -18.70
CA SER A 480 -8.90 -23.97 -19.43
C SER A 480 -7.71 -23.25 -20.09
N VAL A 481 -7.82 -21.94 -20.36
CA VAL A 481 -6.78 -21.18 -21.06
C VAL A 481 -6.28 -20.03 -20.21
N LEU A 482 -7.15 -19.09 -19.86
CA LEU A 482 -6.72 -17.83 -19.23
C LEU A 482 -6.19 -18.04 -17.81
N VAL A 483 -6.90 -18.75 -16.95
CA VAL A 483 -6.48 -18.99 -15.55
C VAL A 483 -5.12 -19.70 -15.47
N PRO A 484 -4.87 -20.80 -16.22
CA PRO A 484 -3.54 -21.43 -16.26
C PRO A 484 -2.42 -20.48 -16.71
N MET A 485 -2.65 -19.68 -17.75
CA MET A 485 -1.66 -18.71 -18.24
C MET A 485 -1.44 -17.54 -17.26
N MET A 486 -2.46 -17.21 -16.46
CA MET A 486 -2.44 -16.14 -15.47
C MET A 486 -1.86 -16.57 -14.11
N ARG A 487 -1.53 -17.86 -13.92
CA ARG A 487 -0.96 -18.37 -12.66
C ARG A 487 0.17 -17.50 -12.10
N PRO A 488 1.17 -17.04 -12.88
CA PRO A 488 2.22 -16.18 -12.34
C PRO A 488 1.69 -14.85 -11.81
N ALA A 489 0.76 -14.21 -12.52
CA ALA A 489 0.17 -12.93 -12.10
C ALA A 489 -0.73 -13.10 -10.87
N VAL A 490 -1.51 -14.18 -10.81
CA VAL A 490 -2.37 -14.53 -9.66
C VAL A 490 -1.53 -14.82 -8.43
N LEU A 491 -0.45 -15.60 -8.55
CA LEU A 491 0.47 -15.90 -7.44
C LEU A 491 1.21 -14.64 -6.98
N SER A 492 1.66 -13.78 -7.89
CA SER A 492 2.25 -12.49 -7.52
C SER A 492 1.26 -11.59 -6.78
N ALA A 493 0.01 -11.49 -7.26
CA ALA A 493 -1.03 -10.74 -6.57
C ALA A 493 -1.32 -11.30 -5.16
N ALA A 494 -1.46 -12.62 -5.04
CA ALA A 494 -1.68 -13.29 -3.76
C ALA A 494 -0.54 -13.04 -2.76
N LEU A 495 0.70 -13.18 -3.21
CA LEU A 495 1.88 -12.97 -2.38
C LEU A 495 1.97 -11.51 -1.90
N LEU A 496 1.73 -10.55 -2.80
CA LEU A 496 1.74 -9.13 -2.46
C LEU A 496 0.68 -8.81 -1.40
N VAL A 497 -0.58 -9.23 -1.60
CA VAL A 497 -1.66 -8.98 -0.65
C VAL A 497 -1.42 -9.70 0.68
N PHE A 498 -0.89 -10.92 0.66
CA PHE A 498 -0.57 -11.69 1.87
C PHE A 498 0.40 -10.91 2.77
N ILE A 499 1.45 -10.34 2.17
CA ILE A 499 2.51 -9.65 2.91
C ILE A 499 2.04 -8.28 3.38
N GLU A 500 1.31 -7.54 2.55
CA GLU A 500 0.68 -6.28 2.97
C GLU A 500 -0.30 -6.50 4.13
N SER A 501 -1.09 -7.58 4.10
CA SER A 501 -2.01 -7.94 5.18
C SER A 501 -1.29 -8.35 6.46
N MET A 502 -0.11 -8.99 6.35
CA MET A 502 0.66 -9.45 7.52
C MET A 502 1.22 -8.29 8.34
N LYS A 503 1.60 -7.20 7.67
CA LYS A 503 2.13 -6.00 8.31
C LYS A 503 1.07 -4.95 8.65
N GLU A 504 -0.19 -5.17 8.28
CA GLU A 504 -1.27 -4.21 8.48
C GLU A 504 -1.56 -4.06 9.98
N LEU A 505 -1.41 -2.84 10.49
CA LEU A 505 -1.65 -2.50 11.90
C LEU A 505 -2.93 -1.68 12.09
N SER A 506 -3.18 -0.70 11.21
CA SER A 506 -4.19 0.34 11.42
C SER A 506 -5.61 -0.22 11.54
N ALA A 507 -6.00 -1.13 10.65
CA ALA A 507 -7.30 -1.79 10.76
C ALA A 507 -7.30 -2.89 11.84
N THR A 508 -6.19 -3.62 11.98
CA THR A 508 -6.12 -4.83 12.82
C THR A 508 -6.20 -4.50 14.31
N ILE A 509 -5.59 -3.41 14.77
CA ILE A 509 -5.62 -3.03 16.18
C ILE A 509 -7.02 -2.62 16.67
N MET A 510 -7.84 -2.07 15.78
CA MET A 510 -9.19 -1.59 16.09
C MET A 510 -10.25 -2.68 15.90
N LEU A 511 -10.02 -3.64 15.01
CA LEU A 511 -10.95 -4.72 14.69
C LEU A 511 -10.66 -6.03 15.42
N ARG A 512 -9.53 -6.15 16.14
CA ARG A 512 -9.18 -7.40 16.81
C ARG A 512 -10.20 -7.75 17.90
N PRO A 513 -10.74 -8.98 17.91
CA PRO A 513 -11.52 -9.45 19.05
C PRO A 513 -10.61 -9.78 20.24
N PHE A 514 -11.22 -10.01 21.41
CA PHE A 514 -10.49 -10.37 22.62
C PHE A 514 -9.63 -11.63 22.41
N ASN A 515 -8.41 -11.61 22.98
CA ASN A 515 -7.44 -12.72 22.88
C ASN A 515 -7.03 -13.13 21.45
N PHE A 516 -7.25 -12.25 20.48
CA PHE A 516 -6.82 -12.43 19.09
C PHE A 516 -5.75 -11.40 18.74
N ASN A 517 -4.48 -11.80 18.81
CA ASN A 517 -3.36 -10.99 18.36
C ASN A 517 -2.86 -11.51 17.01
N THR A 518 -2.62 -10.60 16.07
CA THR A 518 -1.69 -10.79 14.95
C THR A 518 -0.28 -10.34 15.38
N LEU A 519 0.75 -10.64 14.58
CA LEU A 519 2.12 -10.20 14.81
C LEU A 519 2.18 -8.67 14.92
N ALA A 520 1.51 -7.94 14.01
CA ALA A 520 1.46 -6.48 14.04
C ALA A 520 0.87 -5.96 15.36
N THR A 521 -0.28 -6.50 15.78
CA THR A 521 -0.93 -6.08 17.04
C THR A 521 -0.15 -6.52 18.29
N LEU A 522 0.56 -7.65 18.24
CA LEU A 522 1.42 -8.11 19.34
C LEU A 522 2.63 -7.19 19.50
N VAL A 523 3.27 -6.81 18.39
CA VAL A 523 4.37 -5.84 18.39
C VAL A 523 3.90 -4.51 18.95
N TYR A 524 2.76 -4.00 18.48
CA TYR A 524 2.17 -2.77 18.99
C TYR A 524 1.86 -2.86 20.49
N GLU A 525 1.27 -3.97 20.97
CA GLU A 525 0.94 -4.15 22.39
C GLU A 525 2.18 -4.11 23.31
N GLN A 526 3.30 -4.70 22.88
CA GLN A 526 4.53 -4.65 23.66
C GLN A 526 5.22 -3.29 23.55
N ALA A 527 5.24 -2.69 22.37
CA ALA A 527 5.82 -1.37 22.15
C ALA A 527 5.08 -0.27 22.94
N SER A 528 3.74 -0.33 23.01
CA SER A 528 2.93 0.62 23.79
C SER A 528 3.18 0.51 25.30
N ARG A 529 3.68 -0.64 25.78
CA ARG A 529 4.14 -0.84 27.16
C ARG A 529 5.61 -0.48 27.38
N ALA A 530 6.23 0.23 26.43
CA ALA A 530 7.66 0.56 26.41
C ALA A 530 8.58 -0.67 26.44
N LYS A 531 8.10 -1.83 25.94
CA LYS A 531 8.86 -3.08 25.84
C LYS A 531 9.15 -3.41 24.38
N VAL A 532 9.78 -2.49 23.66
CA VAL A 532 10.11 -2.65 22.23
C VAL A 532 11.02 -3.87 22.00
N GLU A 533 11.92 -4.16 22.94
CA GLU A 533 12.78 -5.34 22.88
C GLU A 533 11.97 -6.66 22.88
N ASP A 534 10.88 -6.74 23.65
CA ASP A 534 10.01 -7.92 23.71
C ASP A 534 9.20 -8.12 22.41
N ALA A 535 9.06 -7.08 21.60
CA ALA A 535 8.42 -7.15 20.28
C ALA A 535 9.38 -7.57 19.16
N SER A 536 10.70 -7.54 19.41
CA SER A 536 11.72 -7.60 18.36
C SER A 536 11.66 -8.86 17.49
N VAL A 537 11.38 -10.03 18.08
CA VAL A 537 11.25 -11.30 17.34
C VAL A 537 10.05 -11.26 16.39
N ALA A 538 8.88 -10.84 16.87
CA ALA A 538 7.69 -10.68 16.03
C ALA A 538 7.90 -9.63 14.94
N ALA A 539 8.54 -8.50 15.27
CA ALA A 539 8.90 -7.46 14.33
C ALA A 539 9.83 -7.98 13.23
N MET A 540 10.84 -8.78 13.60
CA MET A 540 11.78 -9.35 12.64
C MET A 540 11.12 -10.36 11.69
N ILE A 541 10.17 -11.17 12.17
CA ILE A 541 9.37 -12.05 11.31
C ILE A 541 8.61 -11.23 10.25
N ILE A 542 7.99 -10.11 10.64
CA ILE A 542 7.30 -9.20 9.71
C ILE A 542 8.28 -8.63 8.68
N VAL A 543 9.45 -8.15 9.12
CA VAL A 543 10.47 -7.57 8.23
C VAL A 543 10.99 -8.61 7.22
N LEU A 544 11.30 -9.82 7.69
CA LEU A 544 11.77 -10.92 6.83
C LEU A 544 10.70 -11.33 5.81
N ALA A 545 9.43 -11.38 6.21
CA ALA A 545 8.32 -11.60 5.27
C ALA A 545 8.23 -10.46 4.23
N GLY A 546 8.37 -9.20 4.68
CA GLY A 546 8.38 -8.00 3.83
C GLY A 546 9.51 -7.97 2.80
N MET A 547 10.65 -8.63 3.06
CA MET A 547 11.78 -8.70 2.12
C MET A 547 11.48 -9.55 0.88
N ILE A 548 10.59 -10.54 0.98
CA ILE A 548 10.24 -11.46 -0.12
C ILE A 548 9.84 -10.69 -1.40
N PRO A 549 8.82 -9.80 -1.39
CA PRO A 549 8.35 -9.10 -2.59
C PRO A 549 9.39 -8.10 -3.08
N VAL A 550 10.18 -7.50 -2.18
CA VAL A 550 11.28 -6.62 -2.56
C VAL A 550 12.34 -7.35 -3.36
N ILE A 551 12.68 -8.59 -2.99
CA ILE A 551 13.62 -9.45 -3.75
C ILE A 551 13.05 -9.79 -5.13
N PHE A 552 11.74 -10.05 -5.24
CA PHE A 552 11.09 -10.27 -6.55
C PHE A 552 11.17 -9.03 -7.44
N VAL A 553 10.87 -7.85 -6.87
CA VAL A 553 10.95 -6.57 -7.59
C VAL A 553 12.39 -6.29 -8.01
N SER A 554 13.39 -6.45 -7.13
CA SER A 554 14.80 -6.19 -7.46
C SER A 554 15.30 -7.09 -8.59
N ARG A 555 14.99 -8.39 -8.57
CA ARG A 555 15.35 -9.32 -9.65
C ARG A 555 14.70 -8.96 -10.98
N SER A 556 13.47 -8.44 -10.97
CA SER A 556 12.82 -7.96 -12.19
C SER A 556 13.48 -6.70 -12.77
N LEU A 557 14.06 -5.85 -11.92
CA LEU A 557 14.79 -4.65 -12.31
C LEU A 557 16.20 -4.95 -12.84
N ASP A 558 16.79 -6.09 -12.44
CA ASP A 558 18.09 -6.55 -12.91
C ASP A 558 18.01 -7.34 -14.21
N ARG A 559 16.94 -8.11 -14.45
CA ARG A 559 16.73 -8.82 -15.74
C ARG A 559 16.51 -7.88 -16.94
N GLY A 560 16.28 -6.59 -16.69
CA GLY A 560 16.21 -5.54 -17.73
C GLY A 560 17.50 -4.73 -17.89
N GLN A 561 18.57 -5.09 -17.18
CA GLN A 561 19.94 -4.57 -17.35
C GLN A 561 20.79 -5.57 -18.12
#